data_AF-A0A8S1GZW8-F1
#
_entry.id   AF-A0A8S1GZW8-F1
#
_cell.length_a   1.000
_cell.length_b   1.000
_cell.length_c   1.000
_cell.angle_alpha   90.00
_cell.angle_beta   90.00
_cell.angle_gamma   90.00
#
_symmetry.space_group_name_H-M   'P 1'
#
loop_
_entity.id
_entity.type
_entity.pdbx_description
1 polymer ?
#
loop_
_entity_poly.entity_id
_entity_poly.type
_entity_poly.pdbx_seq_one_letter_code
_entity_poly.pdbx_strand_id
1 'polypeptide(L)'
;MNRLKTDQRNKVKKFCQWTQKTEDVAINYLTKSSWNVDVATELYFQNPNMFETQANDKNKIEKFFTTYANDSRDNCGVRKIGPNGVLRLLNDLQLGPMDRRVLLLALKLKAATQCEFTWEEWLAGMTALRVSSANSLRSRLDQLDSELDDDGSKFRELYIFTFSYGKQASQRSLELENALAYWNILFGDRYPVLSKWEDFLRKEHKAAISRDTWNLLLDFLLVVEPDMSNYDDDGAWPVLLDQFVEYTREKPAEDANCPNMY
;
A
#
# COMPACT_ATOMS: atom_id res chain seq x y z
N MET A 1 4.62 22.43 -1.16
CA MET A 1 5.44 23.07 -2.21
C MET A 1 6.21 24.24 -1.60
N ASN A 2 7.54 24.26 -1.70
CA ASN A 2 8.36 25.37 -1.20
C ASN A 2 8.05 26.67 -1.97
N ARG A 3 7.94 27.78 -1.24
CA ARG A 3 7.59 29.10 -1.79
C ARG A 3 8.75 29.63 -2.64
N LEU A 4 8.52 29.89 -3.92
CA LEU A 4 9.54 30.47 -4.83
C LEU A 4 10.04 31.83 -4.33
N LYS A 5 11.36 32.04 -4.41
CA LYS A 5 12.03 33.34 -4.15
C LYS A 5 11.61 34.37 -5.21
N THR A 6 11.72 35.66 -4.91
CA THR A 6 11.35 36.75 -5.83
C THR A 6 12.08 36.68 -7.16
N ASP A 7 13.39 36.39 -7.14
CA ASP A 7 14.21 36.18 -8.37
C ASP A 7 13.68 35.02 -9.23
N GLN A 8 13.36 33.89 -8.60
CA GLN A 8 12.81 32.71 -9.26
C GLN A 8 11.47 33.00 -9.94
N ARG A 9 10.58 33.79 -9.30
CA ARG A 9 9.31 34.20 -9.91
C ARG A 9 9.51 35.10 -11.14
N ASN A 10 10.50 35.99 -11.11
CA ASN A 10 10.81 36.84 -12.26
C ASN A 10 11.34 36.01 -13.44
N LYS A 11 12.15 34.98 -13.16
CA LYS A 11 12.63 34.03 -14.19
C LYS A 11 11.50 33.21 -14.79
N VAL A 12 10.58 32.70 -13.96
CA VAL A 12 9.36 32.00 -14.43
C VAL A 12 8.54 32.91 -15.34
N LYS A 13 8.26 34.15 -14.92
CA LYS A 13 7.51 35.12 -15.75
C LYS A 13 8.19 35.38 -17.10
N LYS A 14 9.50 35.63 -17.13
CA LYS A 14 10.26 35.83 -18.38
C LYS A 14 10.18 34.62 -19.29
N PHE A 15 10.39 33.42 -18.73
CA PHE A 15 10.32 32.18 -19.48
C PHE A 15 8.93 31.92 -20.06
N CYS A 16 7.87 32.09 -19.26
CA CYS A 16 6.49 31.97 -19.73
C CYS A 16 6.18 32.99 -20.83
N GLN A 17 6.70 34.22 -20.73
CA GLN A 17 6.50 35.26 -21.75
C GLN A 17 7.11 34.86 -23.10
N TRP A 18 8.29 34.22 -23.11
CA TRP A 18 8.96 33.82 -24.35
C TRP A 18 8.41 32.52 -24.94
N THR A 19 7.99 31.58 -24.10
CA THR A 19 7.59 30.23 -24.54
C THR A 19 6.08 30.03 -24.61
N GLN A 20 5.29 30.95 -24.04
CA GLN A 20 3.83 30.85 -23.84
C GLN A 20 3.38 29.59 -23.09
N LYS A 21 4.29 28.90 -22.39
CA LYS A 21 3.96 27.74 -21.56
C LYS A 21 3.46 28.16 -20.17
N THR A 22 2.79 27.24 -19.48
CA THR A 22 2.28 27.44 -18.13
C THR A 22 3.42 27.56 -17.11
N GLU A 23 3.14 28.18 -15.96
CA GLU A 23 4.15 28.34 -14.89
C GLU A 23 4.72 26.99 -14.42
N ASP A 24 3.91 25.93 -14.32
CA ASP A 24 4.37 24.58 -13.92
C ASP A 24 5.41 24.03 -14.92
N VAL A 25 5.16 24.18 -16.23
CA VAL A 25 6.10 23.74 -17.28
C VAL A 25 7.39 24.60 -17.23
N ALA A 26 7.26 25.91 -17.05
CA ALA A 26 8.40 26.81 -16.92
C ALA A 26 9.25 26.50 -15.69
N ILE A 27 8.63 26.22 -14.54
CA ILE A 27 9.33 25.83 -13.31
C ILE A 27 10.12 24.53 -13.52
N ASN A 28 9.58 23.56 -14.26
CA ASN A 28 10.28 22.30 -14.55
C ASN A 28 11.53 22.50 -15.43
N TYR A 29 11.43 23.27 -16.52
CA TYR A 29 12.60 23.63 -17.34
C TYR A 29 13.65 24.40 -16.54
N LEU A 30 13.22 25.40 -15.77
CA LEU A 30 14.13 26.23 -14.96
C LEU A 30 14.78 25.41 -13.84
N THR A 31 14.04 24.52 -13.18
CA THR A 31 14.59 23.66 -12.13
C THR A 31 15.66 22.71 -12.68
N LYS A 32 15.41 22.09 -13.84
CA LYS A 32 16.38 21.21 -14.51
C LYS A 32 17.62 21.96 -15.01
N SER A 33 17.48 23.26 -15.25
CA SER A 33 18.55 24.14 -15.74
C SER A 33 19.20 24.97 -14.62
N SER A 34 19.08 24.53 -13.36
CA SER A 34 19.64 25.22 -12.19
C SER A 34 19.25 26.71 -12.11
N TRP A 35 18.03 27.05 -12.57
CA TRP A 35 17.48 28.39 -12.65
C TRP A 35 18.25 29.37 -13.56
N ASN A 36 18.97 28.84 -14.55
CA ASN A 36 19.54 29.61 -15.67
C ASN A 36 18.51 29.68 -16.82
N VAL A 37 18.11 30.89 -17.20
CA VAL A 37 17.04 31.11 -18.18
C VAL A 37 17.51 30.74 -19.59
N ASP A 38 18.73 31.09 -19.97
CA ASP A 38 19.25 30.84 -21.32
C ASP A 38 19.36 29.33 -21.59
N VAL A 39 19.91 28.59 -20.62
CA VAL A 39 20.00 27.12 -20.67
C VAL A 39 18.61 26.48 -20.70
N ALA A 40 17.66 26.98 -19.90
CA ALA A 40 16.29 26.49 -19.91
C ALA A 40 15.60 26.73 -21.24
N THR A 41 15.85 27.88 -21.87
CA THR A 41 15.26 28.27 -23.15
C THR A 41 15.82 27.42 -24.29
N GLU A 42 17.13 27.17 -24.30
CA GLU A 42 17.74 26.23 -25.25
C GLU A 42 17.19 24.82 -25.08
N LEU A 43 17.09 24.32 -23.84
CA LEU A 43 16.50 23.01 -23.52
C LEU A 43 15.04 22.91 -24.00
N TYR A 44 14.27 23.99 -23.86
CA TYR A 44 12.90 24.06 -24.37
C TYR A 44 12.85 24.00 -25.88
N PHE A 45 13.65 24.80 -26.60
CA PHE A 45 13.61 24.78 -28.07
C PHE A 45 14.10 23.46 -28.66
N GLN A 46 15.01 22.76 -27.97
CA GLN A 46 15.41 21.41 -28.35
C GLN A 46 14.32 20.37 -28.09
N ASN A 47 13.53 20.51 -27.02
CA ASN A 47 12.50 19.55 -26.64
C ASN A 47 11.22 20.25 -26.11
N PRO A 48 10.40 20.91 -26.95
CA PRO A 48 9.34 21.82 -26.48
C PRO A 48 8.30 21.16 -25.56
N ASN A 49 8.07 19.87 -25.75
CA ASN A 49 7.03 19.10 -25.07
C ASN A 49 7.57 18.25 -23.90
N MET A 50 8.86 18.38 -23.53
CA MET A 50 9.51 17.53 -22.50
C MET A 50 8.71 17.46 -21.19
N PHE A 51 8.13 18.58 -20.76
CA PHE A 51 7.37 18.67 -19.51
C PHE A 51 5.86 18.90 -19.73
N GLU A 52 5.40 18.96 -20.99
CA GLU A 52 3.98 19.16 -21.30
C GLU A 52 3.17 17.89 -20.99
N THR A 53 3.75 16.72 -21.26
CA THR A 53 3.16 15.42 -20.88
C THR A 53 3.03 15.30 -19.36
N GLN A 54 4.05 15.71 -18.58
CA GLN A 54 4.00 15.66 -17.11
C GLN A 54 2.92 16.56 -16.51
N ALA A 55 2.76 17.78 -17.04
CA ALA A 55 1.70 18.68 -16.60
C ALA A 55 0.30 18.13 -16.96
N ASN A 56 0.15 17.55 -18.16
CA ASN A 56 -1.09 16.92 -18.58
C ASN A 56 -1.43 15.68 -17.74
N ASP A 57 -0.43 14.87 -17.39
CA ASP A 57 -0.60 13.68 -16.54
C ASP A 57 -0.99 14.06 -15.12
N LYS A 58 -0.36 15.09 -14.53
CA LYS A 58 -0.76 15.64 -13.23
C LYS A 58 -2.21 16.13 -13.24
N ASN A 59 -2.64 16.82 -14.30
CA ASN A 59 -4.02 17.27 -14.44
C ASN A 59 -5.02 16.09 -14.57
N LYS A 60 -4.66 15.02 -15.28
CA LYS A 60 -5.48 13.80 -15.36
C LYS A 60 -5.58 13.10 -14.00
N ILE A 61 -4.47 12.98 -13.29
CA ILE A 61 -4.42 12.41 -11.94
C ILE A 61 -5.26 13.24 -10.97
N GLU A 62 -5.23 14.57 -11.07
CA GLU A 62 -6.05 15.47 -10.24
C GLU A 62 -7.54 15.29 -10.53
N LYS A 63 -7.93 15.25 -11.82
CA LYS A 63 -9.32 14.94 -12.19
C LYS A 63 -9.77 13.60 -11.64
N PHE A 64 -8.94 12.57 -11.76
CA PHE A 64 -9.23 11.23 -11.25
C PHE A 64 -9.40 11.23 -9.71
N PHE A 65 -8.55 11.97 -9.00
CA PHE A 65 -8.67 12.15 -7.54
C PHE A 65 -9.98 12.84 -7.15
N THR A 66 -10.34 13.92 -7.84
CA THR A 66 -11.54 14.72 -7.52
C THR A 66 -12.85 13.95 -7.67
N THR A 67 -12.87 12.85 -8.41
CA THR A 67 -14.02 11.93 -8.50
C THR A 67 -14.38 11.30 -7.15
N TYR A 68 -13.37 11.04 -6.31
CA TYR A 68 -13.53 10.32 -5.05
C TYR A 68 -13.30 11.20 -3.81
N ALA A 69 -12.56 12.29 -3.96
CA ALA A 69 -12.18 13.16 -2.86
C ALA A 69 -13.34 14.01 -2.32
N ASN A 70 -13.23 14.41 -1.04
CA ASN A 70 -14.16 15.30 -0.35
C ASN A 70 -15.63 14.86 -0.42
N ASP A 71 -15.90 13.55 -0.31
CA ASP A 71 -17.28 13.09 -0.18
C ASP A 71 -17.93 13.76 1.04
N SER A 72 -19.16 14.26 0.89
CA SER A 72 -19.86 14.99 1.95
C SER A 72 -20.19 14.14 3.17
N ARG A 73 -20.16 12.81 3.04
CA ARG A 73 -20.35 11.85 4.14
C ARG A 73 -19.05 11.58 4.90
N ASP A 74 -17.90 11.98 4.37
CA ASP A 74 -16.60 11.77 5.01
C ASP A 74 -16.22 12.97 5.89
N ASN A 75 -15.80 12.69 7.13
CA ASN A 75 -15.30 13.69 8.06
C ASN A 75 -13.76 13.68 8.14
N CYS A 76 -13.08 13.43 7.02
CA CYS A 76 -11.62 13.26 6.96
C CYS A 76 -10.84 14.55 6.62
N GLY A 77 -11.56 15.67 6.43
CA GLY A 77 -11.00 16.96 6.01
C GLY A 77 -10.96 17.14 4.49
N VAL A 78 -10.42 18.28 4.06
CA VAL A 78 -10.34 18.63 2.64
C VAL A 78 -9.14 17.99 1.94
N ARG A 79 -9.27 17.80 0.63
CA ARG A 79 -8.24 17.28 -0.27
C ARG A 79 -7.80 15.85 0.10
N LYS A 80 -8.77 15.03 0.51
CA LYS A 80 -8.60 13.59 0.77
C LYS A 80 -9.73 12.78 0.15
N ILE A 81 -9.43 11.53 -0.18
CA ILE A 81 -10.41 10.47 -0.40
C ILE A 81 -10.64 9.82 0.97
N GLY A 82 -11.81 10.02 1.57
CA GLY A 82 -12.19 9.38 2.83
C GLY A 82 -12.86 8.02 2.63
N PRO A 83 -13.42 7.41 3.69
CA PRO A 83 -13.98 6.07 3.64
C PRO A 83 -15.07 5.88 2.55
N ASN A 84 -16.01 6.82 2.41
CA ASN A 84 -17.04 6.76 1.36
C ASN A 84 -16.44 6.99 -0.04
N GLY A 85 -15.41 7.84 -0.14
CA GLY A 85 -14.59 8.01 -1.33
C GLY A 85 -13.90 6.70 -1.75
N VAL A 86 -13.25 6.02 -0.81
CA VAL A 86 -12.57 4.74 -1.02
C VAL A 86 -13.58 3.69 -1.47
N LEU A 87 -14.74 3.57 -0.83
CA LEU A 87 -15.78 2.61 -1.25
C LEU A 87 -16.23 2.82 -2.70
N ARG A 88 -16.43 4.07 -3.13
CA ARG A 88 -16.76 4.36 -4.55
C ARG A 88 -15.62 3.99 -5.49
N LEU A 89 -14.37 4.30 -5.11
CA LEU A 89 -13.20 3.92 -5.88
C LEU A 89 -13.14 2.40 -6.03
N LEU A 90 -13.34 1.64 -4.95
CA LEU A 90 -13.32 0.17 -5.00
C LEU A 90 -14.45 -0.40 -5.86
N ASN A 91 -15.64 0.21 -5.83
CA ASN A 91 -16.74 -0.17 -6.71
C ASN A 91 -16.39 0.03 -8.20
N ASP A 92 -15.80 1.19 -8.56
CA ASP A 92 -15.36 1.46 -9.94
C ASP A 92 -14.21 0.54 -10.37
N LEU A 93 -13.35 0.16 -9.43
CA LEU A 93 -12.30 -0.84 -9.64
C LEU A 93 -12.84 -2.28 -9.64
N GLN A 94 -14.11 -2.52 -9.28
CA GLN A 94 -14.72 -3.83 -9.10
C GLN A 94 -13.91 -4.72 -8.14
N LEU A 95 -13.54 -4.16 -6.99
CA LEU A 95 -12.80 -4.83 -5.92
C LEU A 95 -13.64 -4.85 -4.64
N GLY A 96 -13.63 -5.98 -3.94
CA GLY A 96 -14.18 -6.06 -2.59
C GLY A 96 -13.29 -5.33 -1.58
N PRO A 97 -13.82 -4.84 -0.45
CA PRO A 97 -13.01 -4.19 0.60
C PRO A 97 -11.90 -5.07 1.18
N MET A 98 -12.08 -6.39 1.14
CA MET A 98 -11.13 -7.40 1.63
C MET A 98 -10.25 -8.00 0.51
N ASP A 99 -10.26 -7.41 -0.68
CA ASP A 99 -9.43 -7.87 -1.78
C ASP A 99 -7.96 -7.49 -1.55
N ARG A 100 -7.03 -8.43 -1.77
CA ARG A 100 -5.57 -8.22 -1.60
C ARG A 100 -5.06 -7.03 -2.41
N ARG A 101 -5.68 -6.74 -3.56
CA ARG A 101 -5.33 -5.58 -4.41
C ARG A 101 -5.60 -4.24 -3.74
N VAL A 102 -6.50 -4.18 -2.74
CA VAL A 102 -6.75 -2.97 -1.94
C VAL A 102 -5.55 -2.66 -1.04
N LEU A 103 -4.95 -3.68 -0.43
CA LEU A 103 -3.71 -3.53 0.33
C LEU A 103 -2.54 -3.13 -0.58
N LEU A 104 -2.45 -3.73 -1.78
CA LEU A 104 -1.46 -3.33 -2.78
C LEU A 104 -1.61 -1.87 -3.18
N LEU A 105 -2.85 -1.39 -3.38
CA LEU A 105 -3.11 0.03 -3.65
C LEU A 105 -2.58 0.90 -2.51
N ALA A 106 -2.94 0.57 -1.27
CA ALA A 106 -2.46 1.30 -0.09
C ALA A 106 -0.93 1.32 0.01
N LEU A 107 -0.27 0.19 -0.26
CA LEU A 107 1.19 0.07 -0.30
C LEU A 107 1.80 1.01 -1.35
N LYS A 108 1.28 0.99 -2.59
CA LYS A 108 1.83 1.80 -3.69
C LYS A 108 1.58 3.29 -3.51
N LEU A 109 0.51 3.66 -2.82
CA LEU A 109 0.26 5.03 -2.38
C LEU A 109 1.09 5.42 -1.13
N LYS A 110 1.70 4.43 -0.45
CA LYS A 110 2.36 4.59 0.86
C LYS A 110 1.42 5.20 1.89
N ALA A 111 0.17 4.75 1.88
CA ALA A 111 -0.89 5.30 2.71
C ALA A 111 -0.55 5.19 4.20
N ALA A 112 -0.63 6.32 4.91
CA ALA A 112 -0.34 6.39 6.34
C ALA A 112 -1.52 5.93 7.20
N THR A 113 -2.75 6.14 6.72
CA THR A 113 -3.99 5.86 7.45
C THR A 113 -4.88 4.98 6.60
N GLN A 114 -5.43 3.94 7.22
CA GLN A 114 -6.41 3.06 6.60
C GLN A 114 -7.71 3.80 6.23
N CYS A 115 -8.31 3.40 5.11
CA CYS A 115 -9.55 3.97 4.57
C CYS A 115 -9.47 5.46 4.19
N GLU A 116 -8.27 6.04 4.09
CA GLU A 116 -8.06 7.41 3.63
C GLU A 116 -6.86 7.49 2.68
N PHE A 117 -6.96 8.34 1.65
CA PHE A 117 -5.82 8.72 0.83
C PHE A 117 -5.76 10.24 0.68
N THR A 118 -4.62 10.82 1.05
CA THR A 118 -4.32 12.24 0.82
C THR A 118 -4.00 12.49 -0.66
N TRP A 119 -4.09 13.75 -1.08
CA TRP A 119 -3.66 14.13 -2.42
C TRP A 119 -2.17 13.84 -2.66
N GLU A 120 -1.33 14.02 -1.66
CA GLU A 120 0.12 13.80 -1.77
C GLU A 120 0.43 12.32 -2.01
N GLU A 121 -0.18 11.43 -1.23
CA GLU A 121 -0.08 9.97 -1.41
C GLU A 121 -0.59 9.58 -2.80
N TRP A 122 -1.78 10.06 -3.17
CA TRP A 122 -2.40 9.79 -4.46
C TRP A 122 -1.53 10.22 -5.64
N LEU A 123 -1.11 11.50 -5.67
CA LEU A 123 -0.30 12.03 -6.75
C LEU A 123 1.02 11.27 -6.89
N ALA A 124 1.71 11.00 -5.78
CA ALA A 124 2.97 10.26 -5.79
C ALA A 124 2.77 8.82 -6.30
N GLY A 125 1.78 8.10 -5.78
CA GLY A 125 1.53 6.71 -6.14
C GLY A 125 1.04 6.56 -7.58
N MET A 126 0.08 7.37 -8.03
CA MET A 126 -0.43 7.34 -9.41
C MET A 126 0.65 7.70 -10.43
N THR A 127 1.52 8.67 -10.09
CA THR A 127 2.68 9.01 -10.93
C THR A 127 3.67 7.86 -11.01
N ALA A 128 4.01 7.22 -9.89
CA ALA A 128 4.91 6.07 -9.85
C ALA A 128 4.36 4.86 -10.61
N LEU A 129 3.04 4.64 -10.53
CA LEU A 129 2.32 3.60 -11.25
C LEU A 129 2.09 3.94 -12.73
N ARG A 130 2.24 5.21 -13.12
CA ARG A 130 1.94 5.75 -14.45
C ARG A 130 0.48 5.50 -14.88
N VAL A 131 -0.44 5.73 -13.95
CA VAL A 131 -1.89 5.55 -14.17
C VAL A 131 -2.64 6.84 -13.88
N SER A 132 -3.77 7.04 -14.55
CA SER A 132 -4.57 8.26 -14.39
C SER A 132 -6.07 8.03 -14.59
N SER A 133 -6.53 6.78 -14.48
CA SER A 133 -7.94 6.38 -14.61
C SER A 133 -8.20 5.07 -13.87
N ALA A 134 -9.46 4.79 -13.53
CA ALA A 134 -9.86 3.56 -12.86
C ALA A 134 -9.45 2.30 -13.64
N ASN A 135 -9.70 2.26 -14.96
CA ASN A 135 -9.33 1.12 -15.81
C ASN A 135 -7.82 0.86 -15.82
N SER A 136 -7.01 1.91 -15.98
CA SER A 136 -5.54 1.76 -15.98
C SER A 136 -5.01 1.35 -14.61
N LEU A 137 -5.60 1.86 -13.53
CA LEU A 137 -5.28 1.47 -12.17
C LEU A 137 -5.63 0.00 -11.92
N ARG A 138 -6.83 -0.44 -12.32
CA ARG A 138 -7.27 -1.84 -12.17
C ARG A 138 -6.31 -2.80 -12.87
N SER A 139 -6.01 -2.58 -14.15
CA SER A 139 -5.07 -3.43 -14.89
C SER A 139 -3.68 -3.45 -14.24
N ARG A 140 -3.22 -2.32 -13.69
CA ARG A 140 -1.93 -2.26 -13.01
C ARG A 140 -1.94 -3.01 -11.67
N LEU A 141 -3.03 -2.95 -10.90
CA LEU A 141 -3.17 -3.72 -9.66
C LEU A 141 -3.22 -5.22 -9.94
N ASP A 142 -3.91 -5.66 -11.00
CA ASP A 142 -3.95 -7.08 -11.41
C ASP A 142 -2.55 -7.60 -11.75
N GLN A 143 -1.76 -6.81 -12.48
CA GLN A 143 -0.37 -7.15 -12.78
C GLN A 143 0.49 -7.23 -11.51
N LEU A 144 0.39 -6.23 -10.62
CA LEU A 144 1.15 -6.20 -9.37
C LEU A 144 0.80 -7.36 -8.44
N ASP A 145 -0.46 -7.80 -8.44
CA ASP A 145 -0.92 -8.94 -7.66
C ASP A 145 -0.31 -10.25 -8.17
N SER A 146 -0.25 -10.44 -9.50
CA SER A 146 0.42 -11.59 -10.10
C SER A 146 1.93 -11.60 -9.79
N GLU A 147 2.56 -10.42 -9.79
CA GLU A 147 3.99 -10.28 -9.43
C GLU A 147 4.31 -10.71 -7.98
N LEU A 148 3.33 -10.73 -7.07
CA LEU A 148 3.53 -11.19 -5.69
C LEU A 148 3.73 -12.70 -5.58
N ASP A 149 3.10 -13.46 -6.48
CA ASP A 149 3.16 -14.91 -6.45
C ASP A 149 4.48 -15.40 -7.06
N ASP A 150 5.10 -14.60 -7.95
CA ASP A 150 6.41 -14.89 -8.56
C ASP A 150 7.61 -14.42 -7.71
N ASP A 151 7.43 -13.37 -6.90
CA ASP A 151 8.52 -12.71 -6.17
C ASP A 151 8.19 -12.54 -4.67
N GLY A 152 8.71 -13.49 -3.87
CA GLY A 152 8.53 -13.49 -2.42
C GLY A 152 9.05 -12.23 -1.72
N SER A 153 9.98 -11.47 -2.33
CA SER A 153 10.45 -10.20 -1.76
C SER A 153 9.38 -9.10 -1.83
N LYS A 154 8.57 -9.08 -2.91
CA LYS A 154 7.44 -8.15 -3.06
C LYS A 154 6.30 -8.52 -2.12
N PHE A 155 6.04 -9.81 -1.94
CA PHE A 155 5.09 -10.27 -0.93
C PHE A 155 5.53 -9.86 0.48
N ARG A 156 6.81 -10.03 0.81
CA ARG A 156 7.36 -9.58 2.10
C ARG A 156 7.23 -8.06 2.30
N GLU A 157 7.44 -7.26 1.25
CA GLU A 157 7.21 -5.80 1.31
C GLU A 157 5.75 -5.50 1.70
N LEU A 158 4.78 -6.11 1.02
CA LEU A 158 3.36 -5.96 1.31
C LEU A 158 3.03 -6.42 2.74
N TYR A 159 3.56 -7.57 3.14
CA TYR A 159 3.35 -8.15 4.47
C TYR A 159 3.82 -7.21 5.59
N ILE A 160 5.04 -6.68 5.48
CA ILE A 160 5.63 -5.77 6.48
C ILE A 160 4.87 -4.43 6.51
N PHE A 161 4.49 -3.90 5.35
CA PHE A 161 3.70 -2.68 5.25
C PHE A 161 2.35 -2.82 5.96
N THR A 162 1.68 -3.96 5.79
CA THR A 162 0.31 -4.19 6.28
C THR A 162 0.20 -4.02 7.80
N PHE A 163 1.22 -4.41 8.58
CA PHE A 163 1.22 -4.16 10.02
C PHE A 163 1.14 -2.66 10.36
N SER A 164 1.96 -1.85 9.70
CA SER A 164 2.01 -0.41 9.94
C SER A 164 0.74 0.29 9.48
N TYR A 165 0.14 -0.20 8.38
CA TYR A 165 -1.12 0.29 7.83
C TYR A 165 -2.33 -0.10 8.69
N GLY A 166 -2.31 -1.31 9.24
CA GLY A 166 -3.40 -1.89 10.02
C GLY A 166 -3.52 -1.39 11.45
N LYS A 167 -2.41 -0.97 12.06
CA LYS A 167 -2.40 -0.50 13.45
C LYS A 167 -2.90 0.95 13.54
N GLN A 168 -3.48 1.31 14.69
CA GLN A 168 -3.77 2.71 14.99
C GLN A 168 -2.45 3.51 15.16
N ALA A 169 -2.45 4.78 14.77
CA ALA A 169 -1.23 5.61 14.77
C ALA A 169 -0.56 5.69 16.16
N SER A 170 -1.36 5.78 17.23
CA SER A 170 -0.91 5.85 18.63
C SER A 170 -0.45 4.50 19.20
N GLN A 171 -0.79 3.39 18.56
CA GLN A 171 -0.51 2.05 19.08
C GLN A 171 0.78 1.48 18.50
N ARG A 172 1.48 0.68 19.31
CA ARG A 172 2.69 -0.05 18.91
C ARG A 172 2.39 -1.47 18.41
N SER A 173 1.20 -1.97 18.72
CA SER A 173 0.73 -3.32 18.39
C SER A 173 -0.50 -3.23 17.48
N LEU A 174 -0.77 -4.32 16.75
CA LEU A 174 -1.94 -4.48 15.91
C LEU A 174 -3.03 -5.22 16.70
N GLU A 175 -4.24 -4.69 16.74
CA GLU A 175 -5.38 -5.36 17.39
C GLU A 175 -5.62 -6.75 16.78
N LEU A 176 -5.98 -7.73 17.62
CA LEU A 176 -6.10 -9.12 17.23
C LEU A 176 -7.03 -9.32 16.02
N GLU A 177 -8.25 -8.77 16.06
CA GLU A 177 -9.21 -8.94 14.97
C GLU A 177 -8.70 -8.33 13.65
N ASN A 178 -7.97 -7.21 13.71
CA ASN A 178 -7.35 -6.63 12.53
C ASN A 178 -6.21 -7.50 12.02
N ALA A 179 -5.38 -8.06 12.90
CA ALA A 179 -4.31 -8.97 12.51
C ALA A 179 -4.85 -10.19 11.78
N LEU A 180 -5.89 -10.82 12.33
CA LEU A 180 -6.58 -11.98 11.73
C LEU A 180 -7.18 -11.61 10.36
N ALA A 181 -7.89 -10.47 10.26
CA ALA A 181 -8.44 -10.01 8.99
C ALA A 181 -7.35 -9.79 7.93
N TYR A 182 -6.23 -9.15 8.29
CA TYR A 182 -5.14 -8.91 7.34
C TYR A 182 -4.41 -10.19 6.94
N TRP A 183 -4.20 -11.13 7.85
CA TRP A 183 -3.62 -12.43 7.50
C TRP A 183 -4.50 -13.19 6.52
N ASN A 184 -5.82 -13.20 6.73
CA ASN A 184 -6.76 -13.80 5.78
C ASN A 184 -6.67 -13.14 4.39
N ILE A 185 -6.53 -11.81 4.31
CA ILE A 185 -6.35 -11.11 3.01
C ILE A 185 -5.01 -11.48 2.33
N LEU A 186 -3.92 -11.59 3.10
CA LEU A 186 -2.57 -11.79 2.58
C LEU A 186 -2.32 -13.23 2.14
N PHE A 187 -2.76 -14.17 2.97
CA PHE A 187 -2.47 -15.59 2.80
C PHE A 187 -3.63 -16.35 2.16
N GLY A 188 -4.88 -15.96 2.44
CA GLY A 188 -6.07 -16.75 2.12
C GLY A 188 -5.96 -18.18 2.67
N ASP A 189 -6.55 -19.14 1.96
CA ASP A 189 -6.53 -20.56 2.35
C ASP A 189 -5.21 -21.28 2.01
N ARG A 190 -4.14 -20.56 1.68
CA ARG A 190 -2.89 -21.16 1.16
C ARG A 190 -2.04 -21.87 2.21
N TYR A 191 -2.24 -21.56 3.49
CA TYR A 191 -1.43 -22.08 4.59
C TYR A 191 -2.32 -22.76 5.62
N PRO A 192 -2.42 -24.11 5.64
CA PRO A 192 -3.21 -24.85 6.63
C PRO A 192 -2.80 -24.54 8.08
N VAL A 193 -1.53 -24.24 8.29
CA VAL A 193 -0.98 -23.81 9.59
C VAL A 193 -1.62 -22.51 10.09
N LEU A 194 -2.02 -21.62 9.16
CA LEU A 194 -2.64 -20.35 9.52
C LEU A 194 -3.98 -20.55 10.22
N SER A 195 -4.80 -21.52 9.80
CA SER A 195 -6.06 -21.83 10.48
C SER A 195 -5.83 -22.26 11.93
N LYS A 196 -4.80 -23.09 12.19
CA LYS A 196 -4.41 -23.47 13.55
C LYS A 196 -3.93 -22.26 14.37
N TRP A 197 -3.17 -21.36 13.74
CA TRP A 197 -2.68 -20.13 14.35
C TRP A 197 -3.82 -19.19 14.76
N GLU A 198 -4.80 -18.98 13.88
CA GLU A 198 -5.99 -18.17 14.19
C GLU A 198 -6.76 -18.75 15.37
N ASP A 199 -6.95 -20.08 15.39
CA ASP A 199 -7.61 -20.80 16.46
C ASP A 199 -6.89 -20.66 17.80
N PHE A 200 -5.56 -20.83 17.81
CA PHE A 200 -4.72 -20.62 18.97
C PHE A 200 -4.85 -19.20 19.51
N LEU A 201 -4.74 -18.19 18.63
CA LEU A 201 -4.82 -16.80 19.06
C LEU A 201 -6.19 -16.45 19.67
N ARG A 202 -7.28 -16.99 19.13
CA ARG A 202 -8.64 -16.78 19.66
C ARG A 202 -8.88 -17.50 20.98
N LYS A 203 -8.28 -18.68 21.18
CA LYS A 203 -8.51 -19.52 22.37
C LYS A 203 -7.58 -19.18 23.53
N GLU A 204 -6.29 -18.98 23.26
CA GLU A 204 -5.25 -18.84 24.29
C GLU A 204 -4.74 -17.40 24.43
N HIS A 205 -4.35 -16.73 23.34
CA HIS A 205 -3.67 -15.41 23.41
C HIS A 205 -4.61 -14.23 23.69
N LYS A 206 -5.66 -14.06 22.87
CA LYS A 206 -6.71 -13.02 22.99
C LYS A 206 -6.19 -11.57 23.12
N ALA A 207 -4.98 -11.27 22.66
CA ALA A 207 -4.35 -9.97 22.79
C ALA A 207 -3.76 -9.46 21.47
N ALA A 208 -3.40 -8.18 21.45
CA ALA A 208 -2.81 -7.52 20.30
C ALA A 208 -1.47 -8.16 19.89
N ILE A 209 -1.17 -8.09 18.60
CA ILE A 209 0.03 -8.68 17.98
C ILE A 209 1.14 -7.63 17.91
N SER A 210 2.33 -8.01 18.39
CA SER A 210 3.52 -7.15 18.30
C SER A 210 4.07 -7.11 16.88
N ARG A 211 4.86 -6.08 16.54
CA ARG A 211 5.54 -6.01 15.23
C ARG A 211 6.48 -7.19 15.02
N ASP A 212 7.16 -7.59 16.08
CA ASP A 212 8.15 -8.66 16.03
C ASP A 212 7.49 -10.00 15.73
N THR A 213 6.43 -10.35 16.47
CA THR A 213 5.58 -11.51 16.20
C THR A 213 5.02 -11.49 14.79
N TRP A 214 4.47 -10.36 14.34
CA TRP A 214 3.95 -10.23 12.97
C TRP A 214 5.05 -10.55 11.96
N ASN A 215 6.20 -9.89 12.04
CA ASN A 215 7.28 -10.06 11.08
C ASN A 215 7.80 -11.50 11.04
N LEU A 216 8.07 -12.10 12.21
CA LEU A 216 8.64 -13.43 12.32
C LEU A 216 7.65 -14.56 11.99
N LEU A 217 6.34 -14.31 12.08
CA LEU A 217 5.34 -15.30 11.64
C LEU A 217 5.50 -15.65 10.15
N LEU A 218 5.85 -14.68 9.29
CA LEU A 218 6.09 -14.98 7.87
C LEU A 218 7.28 -15.93 7.69
N ASP A 219 8.37 -15.67 8.41
CA ASP A 219 9.56 -16.53 8.37
C ASP A 219 9.23 -17.93 8.89
N PHE A 220 8.50 -18.00 10.00
CA PHE A 220 8.01 -19.25 10.58
C PHE A 220 7.16 -20.06 9.58
N LEU A 221 6.16 -19.44 8.94
CA LEU A 221 5.29 -20.12 7.97
C LEU A 221 6.03 -20.62 6.71
N LEU A 222 7.17 -20.03 6.37
CA LEU A 222 7.98 -20.44 5.22
C LEU A 222 8.89 -21.64 5.51
N VAL A 223 9.19 -21.91 6.79
CA VAL A 223 10.16 -22.95 7.18
C VAL A 223 9.50 -24.11 7.94
N VAL A 224 8.39 -23.89 8.62
CA VAL A 224 7.80 -24.89 9.51
C VAL A 224 7.04 -25.97 8.73
N GLU A 225 7.20 -27.22 9.15
CA GLU A 225 6.41 -28.34 8.66
C GLU A 225 5.00 -28.31 9.27
N PRO A 226 3.96 -28.85 8.60
CA PRO A 226 2.58 -28.80 9.09
C PRO A 226 2.33 -29.46 10.46
N ASP A 227 3.22 -30.37 10.87
CA ASP A 227 3.23 -31.09 12.14
C ASP A 227 4.17 -30.48 13.20
N MET A 228 4.85 -29.38 12.87
CA MET A 228 5.81 -28.68 13.74
C MET A 228 7.02 -29.53 14.17
N SER A 229 7.32 -30.62 13.45
CA SER A 229 8.40 -31.55 13.80
C SER A 229 9.80 -30.95 13.65
N ASN A 230 9.96 -29.96 12.76
CA ASN A 230 11.23 -29.30 12.46
C ASN A 230 11.44 -27.98 13.22
N TYR A 231 10.56 -27.65 14.18
CA TYR A 231 10.70 -26.44 14.98
C TYR A 231 11.86 -26.56 15.98
N ASP A 232 12.70 -25.52 16.01
CA ASP A 232 13.85 -25.39 16.92
C ASP A 232 13.43 -24.61 18.17
N ASP A 233 13.24 -25.32 19.29
CA ASP A 233 12.82 -24.75 20.57
C ASP A 233 13.91 -23.85 21.20
N ASP A 234 15.17 -23.94 20.76
CA ASP A 234 16.27 -23.05 21.17
C ASP A 234 16.42 -21.84 20.23
N GLY A 235 15.54 -21.70 19.25
CA GLY A 235 15.52 -20.60 18.28
C GLY A 235 15.17 -19.25 18.92
N ALA A 236 15.61 -18.16 18.29
CA ALA A 236 15.27 -16.80 18.73
C ALA A 236 13.87 -16.35 18.26
N TRP A 237 12.87 -17.23 18.37
CA TRP A 237 11.50 -16.94 18.00
C TRP A 237 10.77 -16.13 19.09
N PRO A 238 9.72 -15.39 18.76
CA PRO A 238 8.86 -14.77 19.76
C PRO A 238 8.19 -15.86 20.60
N VAL A 239 8.10 -15.63 21.91
CA VAL A 239 7.43 -16.53 22.88
C VAL A 239 6.04 -16.98 22.42
N LEU A 240 5.31 -16.12 21.69
CA LEU A 240 3.98 -16.48 21.19
C LEU A 240 4.01 -17.57 20.10
N LEU A 241 5.08 -17.66 19.31
CA LEU A 241 5.28 -18.74 18.34
C LEU A 241 5.67 -20.04 19.06
N ASP A 242 6.51 -19.97 20.10
CA ASP A 242 6.83 -21.15 20.95
C ASP A 242 5.54 -21.75 21.53
N GLN A 243 4.71 -20.90 22.15
CA GLN A 243 3.42 -21.29 22.71
C GLN A 243 2.46 -21.89 21.66
N PHE A 244 2.50 -21.38 20.44
CA PHE A 244 1.69 -21.92 19.35
C PHE A 244 2.15 -23.32 18.91
N VAL A 245 3.47 -23.55 18.87
CA VAL A 245 4.04 -24.85 18.56
C VAL A 245 3.67 -25.86 19.65
N GLU A 246 3.81 -25.49 20.93
CA GLU A 246 3.36 -26.29 22.07
C GLU A 246 1.87 -26.64 21.95
N TYR A 247 1.01 -25.64 21.74
CA TYR A 247 -0.43 -25.82 21.56
C TYR A 247 -0.77 -26.80 20.42
N THR A 248 -0.03 -26.72 19.32
CA THR A 248 -0.26 -27.57 18.14
C THR A 248 0.23 -29.00 18.35
N ARG A 249 1.34 -29.19 19.09
CA ARG A 249 1.89 -30.51 19.42
C ARG A 249 1.02 -31.25 20.45
N GLU A 250 0.45 -30.53 21.42
CA GLU A 250 -0.41 -31.10 22.47
C GLU A 250 -1.80 -31.51 21.98
N LYS A 251 -2.28 -30.90 20.88
CA LYS A 251 -3.54 -31.24 20.21
C LYS A 251 -3.30 -31.93 18.86
N PRO A 252 -2.88 -33.20 18.84
CA PRO A 252 -2.85 -33.97 17.60
C PRO A 252 -4.27 -34.05 17.02
N ALA A 253 -4.36 -34.03 15.68
CA ALA A 253 -5.59 -33.91 14.90
C ALA A 253 -6.74 -34.82 15.39
N GLU A 254 -7.64 -34.29 16.23
CA GLU A 254 -8.90 -34.96 16.59
C GLU A 254 -9.91 -34.99 15.42
N ASP A 255 -9.63 -34.29 14.31
CA ASP A 255 -10.51 -34.23 13.12
C ASP A 255 -10.16 -35.24 12.01
N ALA A 256 -9.17 -36.13 12.20
CA ALA A 256 -8.86 -37.17 11.22
C ALA A 256 -9.75 -38.43 11.33
N ASN A 257 -10.74 -38.43 12.23
CA ASN A 257 -11.54 -39.61 12.55
C ASN A 257 -13.05 -39.32 12.56
N CYS A 258 -13.58 -38.91 11.41
CA CYS A 258 -14.96 -39.24 11.05
C CYS A 258 -14.92 -40.45 10.11
N PRO A 259 -15.16 -41.69 10.60
CA PRO A 259 -15.36 -42.83 9.73
C PRO A 259 -16.66 -42.60 8.96
N ASN A 260 -16.61 -42.82 7.64
CA ASN A 260 -17.79 -42.93 6.78
C ASN A 260 -18.97 -43.60 7.52
N MET A 261 -20.05 -42.86 7.69
CA MET A 261 -21.37 -43.45 7.92
C MET A 261 -22.29 -43.06 6.76
N TYR A 262 -22.41 -44.05 5.87
CA TYR A 262 -23.46 -44.37 4.89
C TYR A 262 -24.31 -43.25 4.29
#